data_AF-A0A6G3S0V3-F1
#
_entry.id   AF-A0A6G3S0V3-F1
#
_cell.length_a   1.000
_cell.length_b   1.000
_cell.length_c   1.000
_cell.angle_alpha   90.00
_cell.angle_beta   90.00
_cell.angle_gamma   90.00
#
_symmetry.space_group_name_H-M   'P 1'
#
loop_
_entity.id
_entity.type
_entity.pdbx_description
1 polymer ?
#
loop_
_entity_poly.entity_id
_entity_poly.type
_entity_poly.pdbx_seq_one_letter_code
_entity_poly.pdbx_strand_id
1 'polypeptide(L)'
;SGRLTTAGPDTLVFRPARAALAEDDTVRLLDAAALGAAAPDPLAAQEAELLGHLDTGHADVLVELAALLSGDDLADVVRIRPVRLDRRGLDLRLEKPLSYEDLRVPFLTPAHGPYDVGLCIQEILDPAALRTPR
;
A
#
# COMPACT_ATOMS: atom_id res chain seq x y z
N SER A 1 -9.82 6.80 -21.95
CA SER A 1 -10.51 7.50 -23.06
C SER A 1 -11.73 8.24 -22.51
N GLY A 2 -12.23 9.27 -23.19
CA GLY A 2 -13.39 10.03 -22.70
C GLY A 2 -13.70 11.28 -23.52
N ARG A 3 -14.59 12.12 -23.01
CA ARG A 3 -15.00 13.37 -23.65
C ARG A 3 -14.72 14.56 -22.74
N LEU A 4 -14.22 15.66 -23.30
CA LEU A 4 -14.15 16.96 -22.62
C LEU A 4 -15.38 17.79 -22.97
N THR A 5 -15.95 18.46 -21.98
CA THR A 5 -17.07 19.40 -22.17
C THR A 5 -16.80 20.70 -21.40
N THR A 6 -17.17 21.84 -21.96
CA THR A 6 -17.07 23.14 -21.30
C THR A 6 -18.06 23.23 -20.13
N ALA A 7 -17.59 23.71 -18.98
CA ALA A 7 -18.41 23.99 -17.79
C ALA A 7 -18.34 25.46 -17.33
N GLY A 8 -17.59 26.29 -18.06
CA GLY A 8 -17.41 27.72 -17.83
C GLY A 8 -16.43 28.30 -18.87
N PRO A 9 -16.13 29.61 -18.82
CA PRO A 9 -15.22 30.26 -19.77
C PRO A 9 -13.84 29.61 -19.81
N ASP A 10 -13.33 29.21 -18.64
CA ASP A 10 -12.00 28.63 -18.46
C ASP A 10 -12.04 27.25 -17.77
N THR A 11 -13.20 26.59 -17.77
CA THR A 11 -13.40 25.31 -17.09
C THR A 11 -13.81 24.22 -18.06
N LEU A 12 -13.04 23.13 -18.09
CA LEU A 12 -13.37 21.90 -18.80
C LEU A 12 -13.67 20.78 -17.80
N VAL A 13 -14.65 19.96 -18.13
CA VAL A 13 -14.98 18.73 -17.39
C VAL A 13 -14.66 17.54 -18.27
N PHE A 14 -13.80 16.65 -17.78
CA PHE A 14 -13.53 15.37 -18.41
C PHE A 14 -14.53 14.33 -17.93
N ARG A 15 -15.27 13.72 -18.87
CA ARG A 15 -16.14 12.58 -18.63
C ARG A 15 -15.43 11.31 -19.15
N PRO A 16 -14.83 10.50 -18.26
CA PRO A 16 -14.17 9.27 -18.67
C PRO A 16 -15.20 8.29 -19.23
N ALA A 17 -14.84 7.58 -20.30
CA ALA A 17 -15.58 6.43 -20.78
C ALA A 17 -14.96 5.12 -20.26
N ARG A 18 -13.62 5.10 -20.17
CA ARG A 18 -12.82 4.00 -19.63
C ARG A 18 -11.54 4.54 -19.00
N ALA A 19 -11.08 3.86 -17.96
CA ALA A 19 -9.76 4.03 -17.36
C ALA A 19 -8.95 2.74 -17.51
N ALA A 20 -7.63 2.87 -17.47
CA ALA A 20 -6.71 1.75 -17.38
C ALA A 20 -6.02 1.85 -16.02
N LEU A 21 -6.15 0.81 -15.20
CA LEU A 21 -5.40 0.63 -13.96
C LEU A 21 -4.18 -0.22 -14.28
N ALA A 22 -2.99 0.32 -14.05
CA ALA A 22 -1.73 -0.38 -14.23
C ALA A 22 -1.11 -0.67 -12.85
N GLU A 23 -0.87 -1.95 -12.55
CA GLU A 23 -0.27 -2.44 -11.30
C GLU A 23 0.65 -3.62 -11.62
N ASP A 24 1.90 -3.61 -11.14
CA ASP A 24 2.88 -4.71 -11.25
C ASP A 24 2.89 -5.38 -12.64
N ASP A 25 3.12 -4.55 -13.68
CA ASP A 25 3.11 -4.90 -15.11
C ASP A 25 1.77 -5.38 -15.70
N THR A 26 0.71 -5.44 -14.90
CA THR A 26 -0.65 -5.78 -15.34
C THR A 26 -1.46 -4.53 -15.63
N VAL A 27 -2.20 -4.53 -16.75
CA VAL A 27 -3.15 -3.46 -17.07
C VAL A 27 -4.58 -4.01 -17.10
N ARG A 28 -5.46 -3.40 -16.30
CA ARG A 28 -6.89 -3.71 -16.24
C ARG A 28 -7.72 -2.53 -16.73
N LEU A 29 -8.61 -2.78 -17.68
CA LEU A 29 -9.56 -1.77 -18.13
C LEU A 29 -10.76 -1.71 -17.19
N LEU A 30 -11.08 -0.50 -16.75
CA LEU A 30 -12.25 -0.16 -15.93
C LEU A 30 -13.19 0.68 -16.77
N ASP A 31 -14.49 0.40 -16.68
CA ASP A 31 -15.50 1.30 -17.22
C ASP A 31 -15.72 2.52 -16.30
N ALA A 32 -16.41 3.53 -16.81
CA ALA A 32 -16.68 4.75 -16.08
C ALA A 32 -17.56 4.53 -14.83
N ALA A 33 -18.42 3.51 -14.83
CA ALA A 33 -19.29 3.22 -13.70
C ALA A 33 -18.51 2.61 -12.53
N ALA A 34 -17.64 1.64 -12.83
CA ALA A 34 -16.73 1.02 -11.87
C ALA A 34 -15.78 2.07 -11.27
N LEU A 35 -15.22 2.96 -12.11
CA LEU A 35 -14.37 4.06 -11.63
C LEU A 35 -15.15 5.04 -10.74
N GLY A 36 -16.37 5.42 -11.15
CA GLY A 36 -17.19 6.40 -10.41
C GLY A 36 -17.76 5.86 -9.10
N ALA A 37 -17.92 4.55 -8.96
CA ALA A 37 -18.39 3.89 -7.74
C ALA A 37 -17.26 3.61 -6.73
N ALA A 38 -15.99 3.66 -7.16
CA ALA A 38 -14.86 3.42 -6.29
C ALA A 38 -14.65 4.58 -5.31
N ALA A 39 -14.36 4.25 -4.05
CA ALA A 39 -13.91 5.21 -3.06
C ALA A 39 -12.37 5.20 -3.01
N PRO A 40 -11.71 6.37 -2.85
CA PRO A 40 -10.28 6.41 -2.61
C PRO A 40 -9.92 5.63 -1.34
N ASP A 41 -8.65 5.22 -1.23
CA ASP A 41 -8.15 4.64 0.01
C ASP A 41 -8.16 5.69 1.14
N PRO A 42 -8.63 5.34 2.36
CA PRO A 42 -8.64 6.27 3.48
C PRO A 42 -7.24 6.78 3.86
N LEU A 43 -6.17 6.06 3.49
CA LEU A 43 -4.79 6.46 3.76
C LEU A 43 -4.16 7.29 2.63
N ALA A 44 -4.84 7.44 1.49
CA ALA A 44 -4.24 7.99 0.26
C ALA A 44 -3.64 9.40 0.43
N ALA A 45 -4.20 10.23 1.31
CA ALA A 45 -3.70 11.59 1.53
C ALA A 45 -2.48 11.64 2.47
N GLN A 46 -2.28 10.63 3.31
CA GLN A 46 -1.23 10.56 4.33
C GLN A 46 -0.16 9.51 4.04
N GLU A 47 -0.34 8.68 3.01
CA GLU A 47 0.55 7.57 2.65
C GLU A 47 2.02 8.02 2.63
N ALA A 48 2.35 9.09 1.89
CA ALA A 48 3.72 9.56 1.78
C ALA A 48 4.35 9.97 3.12
N GLU A 49 3.58 10.63 4.00
CA GLU A 49 4.04 11.04 5.33
C GLU A 49 4.25 9.82 6.23
N LEU A 50 3.32 8.87 6.22
CA LEU A 50 3.38 7.63 6.99
C LEU A 50 4.55 6.75 6.56
N LEU A 51 4.76 6.58 5.25
CA LEU A 51 5.91 5.85 4.71
C LEU A 51 7.22 6.52 5.14
N GLY A 52 7.31 7.85 5.03
CA GLY A 52 8.49 8.60 5.48
C GLY A 52 8.75 8.46 6.98
N HIS A 53 7.69 8.46 7.80
CA HIS A 53 7.79 8.24 9.24
C HIS A 53 8.29 6.83 9.58
N LEU A 54 7.70 5.80 8.96
CA LEU A 54 8.13 4.40 9.14
C LEU A 54 9.60 4.21 8.74
N ASP A 55 9.97 4.77 7.59
CA ASP A 55 11.29 4.63 7.01
C ASP A 55 12.41 5.30 7.84
N THR A 56 12.10 6.41 8.49
CA THR A 56 13.09 7.18 9.27
C THR A 56 13.06 6.87 10.76
N GLY A 57 11.90 6.49 11.30
CA GLY A 57 11.67 6.34 12.74
C GLY A 57 11.56 4.90 13.22
N HIS A 58 11.27 3.93 12.34
CA HIS A 58 10.85 2.58 12.73
C HIS A 58 11.51 1.48 11.89
N ALA A 59 12.79 1.65 11.53
CA ALA A 59 13.51 0.65 10.74
C ALA A 59 13.59 -0.73 11.42
N ASP A 60 13.61 -0.76 12.74
CA ASP A 60 13.53 -1.97 13.57
C ASP A 60 12.21 -2.74 13.36
N VAL A 61 11.08 -2.03 13.36
CA VAL A 61 9.75 -2.60 13.10
C VAL A 61 9.68 -3.21 11.70
N LEU A 62 10.27 -2.55 10.69
CA LEU A 62 10.29 -3.06 9.32
C LEU A 62 11.09 -4.36 9.19
N VAL A 63 12.22 -4.45 9.91
CA VAL A 63 13.03 -5.68 9.97
C VAL A 63 12.22 -6.81 10.62
N GLU A 64 11.54 -6.53 11.74
CA GLU A 64 10.74 -7.54 12.45
C GLU A 64 9.59 -8.07 11.58
N LEU A 65 8.86 -7.18 10.90
CA LEU A 65 7.79 -7.57 9.96
C LEU A 65 8.32 -8.41 8.81
N ALA A 66 9.44 -8.02 8.19
CA ALA A 66 10.04 -8.77 7.09
C ALA A 66 10.53 -10.15 7.52
N ALA A 67 11.16 -10.24 8.70
CA ALA A 67 11.65 -11.47 9.28
C ALA A 67 10.49 -12.45 9.56
N LEU A 68 9.41 -11.96 10.16
CA LEU A 68 8.21 -12.75 10.47
C LEU A 68 7.61 -13.40 9.21
N LEU A 69 7.54 -12.68 8.10
CA LEU A 69 6.93 -13.16 6.85
C LEU A 69 7.89 -13.98 5.98
N SER A 70 9.19 -13.74 6.08
CA SER A 70 10.22 -14.46 5.31
C SER A 70 10.77 -15.68 6.05
N GLY A 71 10.30 -15.96 7.28
CA GLY A 71 10.82 -17.05 8.10
C GLY A 71 12.27 -16.82 8.54
N ASP A 72 12.60 -15.57 8.85
CA ASP A 72 13.94 -15.07 9.22
C ASP A 72 15.01 -15.17 8.10
N ASP A 73 14.64 -15.49 6.86
CA ASP A 73 15.57 -15.50 5.73
C ASP A 73 15.75 -14.10 5.12
N LEU A 74 16.70 -13.34 5.68
CA LEU A 74 17.06 -11.98 5.23
C LEU A 74 18.55 -11.87 4.84
N ALA A 75 19.23 -12.99 4.58
CA ALA A 75 20.70 -13.05 4.52
C ALA A 75 21.33 -12.11 3.45
N ASP A 76 20.66 -11.92 2.32
CA ASP A 76 21.14 -11.09 1.21
C ASP A 76 20.48 -9.70 1.15
N VAL A 77 19.62 -9.37 2.12
CA VAL A 77 18.91 -8.09 2.18
C VAL A 77 19.83 -7.03 2.79
N VAL A 78 20.14 -5.98 2.00
CA VAL A 78 20.96 -4.86 2.44
C VAL A 78 20.15 -3.73 3.05
N ARG A 79 18.86 -3.64 2.72
CA ARG A 79 17.95 -2.62 3.23
C ARG A 79 16.50 -3.04 3.10
N ILE A 80 15.68 -2.65 4.07
CA ILE A 80 14.23 -2.79 4.01
C ILE A 80 13.61 -1.40 3.99
N ARG A 81 12.67 -1.17 3.07
CA ARG A 81 12.02 0.13 2.86
C ARG A 81 10.51 -0.04 2.78
N PRO A 82 9.70 0.80 3.44
CA PRO A 82 8.27 0.81 3.17
C PRO A 82 8.03 1.56 1.86
N VAL A 83 7.31 0.96 0.91
CA VAL A 83 7.14 1.53 -0.45
C VAL A 83 5.70 1.80 -0.85
N ARG A 84 4.73 1.16 -0.20
CA ARG A 84 3.30 1.41 -0.41
C ARG A 84 2.54 1.10 0.87
N LEU A 85 1.54 1.90 1.19
CA LEU A 85 0.67 1.69 2.35
C LEU A 85 -0.77 2.00 1.97
N ASP A 86 -1.66 1.04 2.18
CA ASP A 86 -3.09 1.20 1.98
C ASP A 86 -3.87 0.57 3.15
N ARG A 87 -5.20 0.71 3.14
CA ARG A 87 -6.04 0.20 4.23
C ARG A 87 -5.88 -1.30 4.53
N ARG A 88 -5.33 -2.09 3.60
CA ARG A 88 -5.21 -3.55 3.69
C ARG A 88 -3.81 -3.99 4.10
N GLY A 89 -2.81 -3.11 4.13
CA GLY A 89 -1.45 -3.52 4.48
C GLY A 89 -0.36 -2.59 3.98
N LEU A 90 0.86 -3.05 4.20
CA LEU A 90 2.12 -2.35 3.93
C LEU A 90 2.96 -3.20 2.97
N ASP A 91 3.53 -2.58 1.93
CA ASP A 91 4.52 -3.22 1.06
C ASP A 91 5.92 -2.83 1.52
N LEU A 92 6.75 -3.85 1.75
CA LEU A 92 8.16 -3.70 2.09
C LEU A 92 9.01 -4.06 0.88
N ARG A 93 9.90 -3.16 0.48
CA ARG A 93 10.95 -3.46 -0.47
C ARG A 93 12.19 -3.96 0.25
N LEU A 94 12.57 -5.19 -0.07
CA LEU A 94 13.79 -5.84 0.39
C LEU A 94 14.85 -5.61 -0.70
N GLU A 95 15.68 -4.60 -0.51
CA GLU A 95 16.78 -4.28 -1.42
C GLU A 95 17.92 -5.27 -1.23
N LYS A 96 18.44 -5.80 -2.33
CA LYS A 96 19.61 -6.69 -2.42
C LYS A 96 20.67 -6.01 -3.30
N PRO A 97 21.93 -6.47 -3.34
CA PRO A 97 22.99 -5.77 -4.07
C PRO A 97 22.71 -5.51 -5.57
N LEU A 98 21.94 -6.38 -6.24
CA LEU A 98 21.65 -6.31 -7.68
C LEU A 98 20.17 -6.42 -8.02
N SER A 99 19.28 -6.46 -7.03
CA SER A 99 17.85 -6.68 -7.23
C SER A 99 17.06 -6.15 -6.04
N TYR A 100 15.74 -6.20 -6.14
CA TYR A 100 14.86 -6.06 -5.01
C TYR A 100 13.71 -7.03 -5.14
N GLU A 101 13.05 -7.30 -4.02
CA GLU A 101 11.74 -7.95 -4.00
C GLU A 101 10.80 -7.14 -3.11
N ASP A 102 9.53 -7.10 -3.49
CA ASP A 102 8.50 -6.45 -2.70
C ASP A 102 7.68 -7.52 -1.95
N LEU A 103 7.53 -7.33 -0.65
CA LEU A 103 6.86 -8.23 0.28
C LEU A 103 5.63 -7.53 0.85
N ARG A 104 4.45 -8.12 0.61
CA ARG A 104 3.19 -7.63 1.17
C ARG A 104 3.04 -8.09 2.62
N VAL A 105 2.85 -7.13 3.52
CA VAL A 105 2.46 -7.33 4.92
C VAL A 105 0.95 -7.04 5.05
N PRO A 106 0.07 -8.07 5.05
CA PRO A 106 -1.36 -7.83 5.14
C PRO A 106 -1.78 -7.45 6.57
N PHE A 107 -2.56 -6.39 6.72
CA PHE A 107 -3.23 -6.12 8.00
C PHE A 107 -4.32 -7.16 8.28
N LEU A 108 -4.42 -7.59 9.53
CA LEU A 108 -5.44 -8.55 9.97
C LEU A 108 -6.85 -7.95 9.86
N THR A 109 -6.96 -6.66 10.19
CA THR A 109 -8.16 -5.85 10.03
C THR A 109 -7.85 -4.63 9.16
N PRO A 110 -8.80 -4.14 8.33
CA PRO A 110 -8.53 -2.97 7.52
C PRO A 110 -8.38 -1.71 8.37
N ALA A 111 -7.35 -0.90 8.09
CA ALA A 111 -7.23 0.42 8.69
C ALA A 111 -8.36 1.33 8.18
N HIS A 112 -9.00 2.07 9.08
CA HIS A 112 -10.05 3.02 8.76
C HIS A 112 -9.51 4.45 8.60
N GLY A 113 -8.30 4.72 9.11
CA GLY A 113 -7.59 5.97 8.95
C GLY A 113 -6.13 5.90 9.40
N PRO A 114 -5.37 7.01 9.29
CA PRO A 114 -3.94 7.04 9.58
C PRO A 114 -3.60 6.65 11.02
N TYR A 115 -4.49 6.92 11.97
CA TYR A 115 -4.29 6.58 13.38
C TYR A 115 -4.35 5.08 13.68
N ASP A 116 -4.93 4.27 12.77
CA ASP A 116 -5.07 2.83 12.97
C ASP A 116 -3.81 2.07 12.57
N VAL A 117 -2.95 2.65 11.71
CA VAL A 117 -1.81 1.96 11.09
C VAL A 117 -0.86 1.36 12.13
N GLY A 118 -0.54 2.12 13.18
CA GLY A 118 0.31 1.63 14.27
C GLY A 118 -0.30 0.44 15.00
N LEU A 119 -1.61 0.47 15.24
CA LEU A 119 -2.33 -0.65 15.88
C LEU A 119 -2.35 -1.87 14.96
N CYS A 120 -2.63 -1.69 13.66
CA CYS A 120 -2.61 -2.79 12.69
C CYS A 120 -1.24 -3.48 12.61
N ILE A 121 -0.14 -2.70 12.69
CA ILE A 121 1.23 -3.25 12.72
C ILE A 121 1.48 -4.02 14.02
N GLN A 122 1.09 -3.44 15.17
CA GLN A 122 1.23 -4.11 16.46
C GLN A 122 0.45 -5.43 16.52
N GLU A 123 -0.75 -5.49 15.94
CA GLU A 123 -1.54 -6.72 15.84
C GLU A 123 -0.82 -7.84 15.07
N ILE A 124 -0.04 -7.49 14.03
CA ILE A 124 0.74 -8.47 13.26
C ILE A 124 1.90 -9.02 14.09
N LEU A 125 2.57 -8.13 14.85
CA LEU A 125 3.72 -8.48 15.66
C LEU A 125 3.35 -9.19 16.96
N ASP A 126 2.08 -9.18 17.37
CA ASP A 126 1.62 -9.90 18.56
C ASP A 126 1.76 -11.43 18.36
N PRO A 127 2.63 -12.11 19.14
CA PRO A 127 2.82 -13.56 19.06
C PRO A 127 1.55 -14.36 19.37
N ALA A 128 0.58 -13.77 20.06
CA ALA A 128 -0.70 -14.40 20.36
C ALA A 128 -1.63 -14.42 19.14
N ALA A 129 -1.58 -13.40 18.28
CA ALA A 129 -2.39 -13.30 17.07
C ALA A 129 -2.03 -14.39 16.05
N LEU A 130 -0.74 -14.75 15.96
CA LEU A 130 -0.21 -15.79 15.06
C LEU A 130 -0.57 -17.23 15.46
N ARG A 131 -1.11 -17.46 16.67
CA ARG A 131 -1.45 -18.80 17.19
C ARG A 131 -2.88 -19.24 16.92
N THR A 132 -3.69 -18.41 16.28
CA THR A 132 -5.08 -18.75 15.96
C THR A 132 -5.15 -19.35 14.56
N PRO A 133 -5.40 -20.66 14.39
CA PRO A 133 -5.61 -21.22 13.06
C PRO A 133 -6.90 -20.66 12.46
N ARG A 134 -6.82 -20.22 11.19
CA ARG A 134 -8.02 -19.92 10.36
C ARG A 134 -8.71 -21.20 9.92
#